data_AF-A0A7D9D369-F1
#
_entry.id   AF-A0A7D9D369-F1
#
_cell.length_a   1.000
_cell.length_b   1.000
_cell.length_c   1.000
_cell.angle_alpha   90.00
_cell.angle_beta   90.00
_cell.angle_gamma   90.00
#
_symmetry.space_group_name_H-M   'P 1'
#
loop_
_entity.id
_entity.type
_entity.pdbx_description
1 polymer ?
#
loop_
_entity_poly.entity_id
_entity_poly.type
_entity_poly.pdbx_seq_one_letter_code
_entity_poly.pdbx_strand_id
1 'polypeptide(L)'
;MRQGHFKLLIVTMIFVSAVVTAEELVEQYVSVPMPPGFQVESTELEGPVFADANGRTIYTWPSHKQRNGYSGETQGNPACYDEVLTVTAGLMSPYPPGILLPELDGRPSCTDLWPPVYADEDARALDKWTIIDRKDGSRQWAYDEQPLYTSVRDSEAGDVLGGTTRRYGGDSPANRIPLVPPSKVPPGFAVKTTTVGRLLTNDKNYSVYAYEADRSDASLCDLECSRTWKPVSAPALARATGEWSTLERSPGVRQWVFRGKPLYTYVLDQHSWSQEGSDVGGWSNVYTQTAPPVPDSFTVQDTLAGEVLADAQGMTIYTYSCGDDSADQLSCDHPDDTQVYRLAMCGGGDTEKCLQHWAYAEAGDGAAGNNSAWRVVSIDPKTGHFAAAEQPGAASVWAYRDRPVYTYGGDEQPGDVNGAGTGEWRGQRNGLKAFWLRDDYMGGTL
;
A
#
# COMPACT_ATOMS: atom_id res chain seq x y z
N MET A 1 -25.81 -65.24 -41.89
CA MET A 1 -25.47 -63.85 -42.28
C MET A 1 -26.51 -62.90 -41.70
N ARG A 2 -26.13 -62.11 -40.70
CA ARG A 2 -26.47 -60.67 -40.52
C ARG A 2 -25.95 -60.24 -39.14
N GLN A 3 -24.91 -59.41 -39.18
CA GLN A 3 -24.33 -58.72 -38.04
C GLN A 3 -25.33 -57.68 -37.51
N GLY A 4 -25.51 -57.62 -36.19
CA GLY A 4 -26.24 -56.54 -35.50
C GLY A 4 -25.22 -55.62 -34.81
N HIS A 5 -25.17 -54.37 -35.25
CA HIS A 5 -24.31 -53.33 -34.69
C HIS A 5 -24.76 -52.92 -33.28
N PHE A 6 -23.83 -52.97 -32.31
CA PHE A 6 -23.95 -52.26 -31.04
C PHE A 6 -23.44 -50.82 -31.25
N LYS A 7 -24.33 -49.82 -31.15
CA LYS A 7 -23.94 -48.40 -31.07
C LYS A 7 -23.76 -48.04 -29.60
N LEU A 8 -22.52 -47.79 -29.21
CA LEU A 8 -22.15 -47.21 -27.92
C LEU A 8 -22.42 -45.69 -27.98
N LEU A 9 -23.38 -45.20 -27.20
CA LEU A 9 -23.59 -43.76 -27.00
C LEU A 9 -22.58 -43.28 -25.96
N ILE A 10 -21.58 -42.50 -26.40
CA ILE A 10 -20.70 -41.76 -25.50
C ILE A 10 -21.45 -40.48 -25.10
N VAL A 11 -21.83 -40.40 -23.83
CA VAL A 11 -22.34 -39.16 -23.23
C VAL A 11 -21.12 -38.38 -22.74
N THR A 12 -20.73 -37.34 -23.47
CA THR A 12 -19.70 -36.39 -23.02
C THR A 12 -20.33 -35.49 -21.95
N MET A 13 -20.05 -35.77 -20.68
CA MET A 13 -20.32 -34.83 -19.59
C MET A 13 -19.33 -33.66 -19.70
N ILE A 14 -19.82 -32.50 -20.10
CA ILE A 14 -19.09 -31.24 -19.98
C ILE A 14 -19.20 -30.81 -18.52
N PHE A 15 -18.13 -30.98 -17.75
CA PHE A 15 -17.99 -30.32 -16.46
C PHE A 15 -17.63 -28.86 -16.73
N VAL A 16 -18.61 -27.98 -16.62
CA VAL A 16 -18.36 -26.55 -16.46
C VAL A 16 -17.97 -26.36 -14.99
N SER A 17 -16.67 -26.27 -14.71
CA SER A 17 -16.20 -25.77 -13.42
C SER A 17 -16.61 -24.30 -13.33
N ALA A 18 -17.64 -24.02 -12.55
CA ALA A 18 -17.95 -22.66 -12.11
C ALA A 18 -16.83 -22.24 -11.14
N VAL A 19 -15.88 -21.46 -11.64
CA VAL A 19 -15.03 -20.65 -10.76
C VAL A 19 -15.95 -19.63 -10.13
N VAL A 20 -16.30 -19.82 -8.86
CA VAL A 20 -16.91 -18.77 -8.07
C VAL A 20 -15.81 -17.73 -7.87
N THR A 21 -15.84 -16.67 -8.68
CA THR A 21 -15.06 -15.46 -8.38
C THR A 21 -15.60 -14.93 -7.07
N ALA A 22 -14.81 -15.00 -6.00
CA ALA A 22 -15.12 -14.26 -4.79
C ALA A 22 -15.32 -12.79 -5.21
N GLU A 23 -16.45 -12.21 -4.84
CA GLU A 23 -16.75 -10.82 -5.18
C GLU A 23 -15.67 -9.93 -4.56
N GLU A 24 -14.92 -9.23 -5.40
CA GLU A 24 -13.81 -8.39 -4.97
C GLU A 24 -14.34 -7.29 -4.05
N LEU A 25 -13.80 -7.23 -2.84
CA LEU A 25 -14.23 -6.26 -1.85
C LEU A 25 -13.73 -4.87 -2.27
N VAL A 26 -14.60 -4.04 -2.84
CA VAL A 26 -14.26 -2.67 -3.23
C VAL A 26 -14.71 -1.69 -2.12
N GLU A 27 -13.83 -0.80 -1.69
CA GLU A 27 -14.18 0.23 -0.70
C GLU A 27 -15.12 1.29 -1.31
N GLN A 28 -16.23 1.56 -0.62
CA GLN A 28 -17.16 2.62 -1.02
C GLN A 28 -16.70 4.00 -0.52
N TYR A 29 -16.93 5.02 -1.35
CA TYR A 29 -16.68 6.42 -1.02
C TYR A 29 -17.95 7.28 -1.12
N VAL A 30 -17.89 8.48 -0.54
CA VAL A 30 -18.90 9.53 -0.68
C VAL A 30 -18.57 10.34 -1.93
N SER A 31 -19.51 10.37 -2.87
CA SER A 31 -19.37 11.23 -4.06
C SER A 31 -19.38 12.70 -3.65
N VAL A 32 -18.37 13.44 -4.11
CA VAL A 32 -18.23 14.89 -3.90
C VAL A 32 -18.16 15.60 -5.25
N PRO A 33 -18.60 16.86 -5.34
CA PRO A 33 -18.40 17.67 -6.53
C PRO A 33 -16.91 17.80 -6.87
N MET A 34 -16.57 17.73 -8.16
CA MET A 34 -15.20 17.86 -8.66
C MET A 34 -15.17 18.83 -9.85
N PRO A 35 -14.07 19.58 -10.05
CA PRO A 35 -13.89 20.36 -11.26
C PRO A 35 -13.86 19.47 -12.52
N PRO A 36 -14.13 20.01 -13.71
CA PRO A 36 -14.03 19.26 -14.95
C PRO A 36 -12.65 18.62 -15.13
N GLY A 37 -12.62 17.37 -15.61
CA GLY A 37 -11.36 16.64 -15.83
C GLY A 37 -10.80 15.91 -14.60
N PHE A 38 -11.51 15.92 -13.47
CA PHE A 38 -11.19 15.07 -12.32
C PHE A 38 -12.20 13.94 -12.18
N GLN A 39 -11.73 12.79 -11.73
CA GLN A 39 -12.55 11.61 -11.46
C GLN A 39 -12.08 10.87 -10.22
N VAL A 40 -12.81 9.82 -9.84
CA VAL A 40 -12.39 8.88 -8.80
C VAL A 40 -12.10 7.55 -9.47
N GLU A 41 -10.90 7.02 -9.24
CA GLU A 41 -10.48 5.70 -9.69
C GLU A 41 -10.46 4.73 -8.52
N SER A 42 -10.91 3.50 -8.77
CA SER A 42 -10.73 2.40 -7.84
C SER A 42 -9.34 1.80 -8.05
N THR A 43 -8.57 1.72 -6.99
CA THR A 43 -7.22 1.13 -7.01
C THR A 43 -7.22 -0.20 -6.28
N GLU A 44 -6.26 -1.05 -6.60
CA GLU A 44 -6.16 -2.40 -6.05
C GLU A 44 -5.85 -2.47 -4.55
N LEU A 45 -5.12 -1.48 -4.00
CA LEU A 45 -4.69 -1.49 -2.60
C LEU A 45 -5.05 -0.23 -1.82
N GLU A 46 -4.94 0.93 -2.47
CA GLU A 46 -5.12 2.24 -1.84
C GLU A 46 -6.60 2.66 -1.84
N GLY A 47 -7.50 1.79 -2.30
CA GLY A 47 -8.94 2.01 -2.44
C GLY A 47 -9.28 3.12 -3.44
N PRO A 48 -10.39 3.84 -3.28
CA PRO A 48 -10.73 4.93 -4.18
C PRO A 48 -9.75 6.10 -4.01
N VAL A 49 -9.26 6.64 -5.11
CA VAL A 49 -8.39 7.83 -5.17
C VAL A 49 -8.93 8.84 -6.17
N PHE A 50 -8.65 10.13 -5.98
CA PHE A 50 -8.88 11.10 -7.04
C PHE A 50 -7.82 10.95 -8.12
N ALA A 51 -8.25 11.10 -9.37
CA ALA A 51 -7.40 11.00 -10.55
C ALA A 51 -7.69 12.14 -11.54
N ASP A 52 -6.71 12.41 -12.41
CA ASP A 52 -6.87 13.33 -13.54
C ASP A 52 -7.71 12.69 -14.67
N ALA A 53 -7.93 13.45 -15.75
CA ALA A 53 -8.76 13.02 -16.88
C ALA A 53 -8.20 11.80 -17.64
N ASN A 54 -6.93 11.46 -17.42
CA ASN A 54 -6.26 10.30 -18.00
C ASN A 54 -6.21 9.12 -17.02
N GLY A 55 -6.82 9.24 -15.84
CA GLY A 55 -6.83 8.21 -14.80
C GLY A 55 -5.56 8.16 -13.94
N ARG A 56 -4.65 9.13 -14.05
CA ARG A 56 -3.45 9.17 -13.19
C ARG A 56 -3.81 9.65 -11.80
N THR A 57 -3.33 8.95 -10.79
CA THR A 57 -3.60 9.28 -9.38
C THR A 57 -3.07 10.66 -9.01
N ILE A 58 -3.86 11.39 -8.23
CA ILE A 58 -3.50 12.70 -7.68
C ILE A 58 -2.91 12.51 -6.30
N TYR A 59 -1.81 13.21 -6.02
CA TYR A 59 -1.09 13.17 -4.77
C TYR A 59 -0.99 14.54 -4.14
N THR A 60 -0.80 14.49 -2.82
CA THR A 60 -0.40 15.61 -1.99
C THR A 60 0.97 15.35 -1.38
N TRP A 61 1.64 16.42 -0.97
CA TRP A 61 2.90 16.33 -0.24
C TRP A 61 2.86 17.11 1.07
N PRO A 62 2.10 16.64 2.07
CA PRO A 62 1.95 17.38 3.31
C PRO A 62 3.27 17.49 4.07
N SER A 63 3.47 18.63 4.74
CA SER A 63 4.59 18.87 5.63
C SER A 63 4.74 17.75 6.68
N HIS A 64 5.90 17.11 6.68
CA HIS A 64 6.30 16.05 7.59
C HIS A 64 7.49 16.49 8.44
N LYS A 65 7.41 16.22 9.73
CA LYS A 65 8.45 16.62 10.68
C LYS A 65 9.64 15.68 10.56
N GLN A 66 10.79 16.28 10.26
CA GLN A 66 12.08 15.63 10.29
C GLN A 66 12.85 15.99 11.56
N ARG A 67 13.97 15.31 11.78
CA ARG A 67 14.80 15.50 12.97
C ARG A 67 15.29 16.94 13.14
N ASN A 68 15.77 17.55 12.05
CA ASN A 68 16.35 18.89 12.03
C ASN A 68 15.49 19.90 11.27
N GLY A 69 14.20 19.63 11.07
CA GLY A 69 13.31 20.56 10.36
C GLY A 69 12.06 19.90 9.82
N TYR A 70 11.60 20.36 8.66
CA TYR A 70 10.41 19.87 7.99
C TYR A 70 10.73 19.67 6.51
N SER A 71 10.21 18.58 5.95
CA SER A 71 10.13 18.33 4.50
C SER A 71 8.66 18.27 4.11
N GLY A 72 8.33 18.38 2.84
CA GLY A 72 6.94 18.54 2.44
C GLY A 72 6.49 19.99 2.40
N GLU A 73 5.24 20.16 2.03
CA GLU A 73 4.62 21.46 1.75
C GLU A 73 3.56 21.77 2.79
N THR A 74 3.56 23.01 3.25
CA THR A 74 2.41 23.56 4.00
C THR A 74 1.32 23.98 3.02
N GLN A 75 0.08 24.05 3.50
CA GLN A 75 -1.05 24.57 2.75
C GLN A 75 -0.72 25.93 2.11
N GLY A 76 -1.07 26.08 0.82
CA GLY A 76 -0.86 27.29 0.03
C GLY A 76 0.59 27.54 -0.41
N ASN A 77 1.56 26.69 -0.06
CA ASN A 77 2.98 26.95 -0.28
C ASN A 77 3.66 25.78 -1.03
N PRO A 78 3.54 25.72 -2.37
CA PRO A 78 4.22 24.70 -3.17
C PRO A 78 5.73 24.95 -3.19
N ALA A 79 6.50 23.87 -3.01
CA ALA A 79 7.96 23.81 -2.96
C ALA A 79 8.56 22.92 -4.06
N CYS A 80 7.75 22.11 -4.75
CA CYS A 80 8.16 21.29 -5.89
C CYS A 80 8.26 22.11 -7.19
N TYR A 81 9.48 22.30 -7.71
CA TYR A 81 9.79 23.07 -8.93
C TYR A 81 10.86 22.39 -9.78
N ASP A 82 11.13 22.95 -10.96
CA ASP A 82 12.11 22.49 -11.96
C ASP A 82 13.58 22.67 -11.52
N GLU A 83 13.83 23.20 -10.33
CA GLU A 83 15.19 23.34 -9.79
C GLU A 83 15.72 21.97 -9.37
N VAL A 84 16.79 21.52 -10.03
CA VAL A 84 17.50 20.29 -9.63
C VAL A 84 18.30 20.57 -8.36
N LEU A 85 17.84 20.01 -7.25
CA LEU A 85 18.57 20.07 -5.99
C LEU A 85 19.81 19.16 -6.07
N THR A 86 20.99 19.72 -5.75
CA THR A 86 22.28 19.02 -5.91
C THR A 86 22.96 18.65 -4.59
N VAL A 87 22.39 19.09 -3.47
CA VAL A 87 22.95 18.86 -2.14
C VAL A 87 21.91 18.37 -1.13
N THR A 88 22.38 17.68 -0.10
CA THR A 88 21.58 17.33 1.07
C THR A 88 21.05 18.58 1.76
N ALA A 89 19.81 18.51 2.25
CA ALA A 89 19.16 19.55 3.03
C ALA A 89 19.53 19.50 4.52
N GLY A 90 20.16 18.41 4.99
CA GLY A 90 20.59 18.26 6.39
C GLY A 90 19.43 18.12 7.40
N LEU A 91 18.24 17.80 6.90
CA LEU A 91 17.03 17.61 7.70
C LEU A 91 17.09 16.33 8.55
N MET A 92 18.04 15.44 8.22
CA MET A 92 18.27 14.15 8.86
C MET A 92 19.65 14.10 9.51
N SER A 93 19.69 14.04 10.84
CA SER A 93 20.94 13.75 11.56
C SER A 93 21.37 12.30 11.27
N PRO A 94 22.67 12.01 11.07
CA PRO A 94 23.82 12.88 11.32
C PRO A 94 24.32 13.68 10.11
N TYR A 95 23.62 13.64 8.97
CA TYR A 95 24.13 14.23 7.73
C TYR A 95 23.93 15.76 7.73
N PRO A 96 25.00 16.55 7.63
CA PRO A 96 24.87 18.00 7.49
C PRO A 96 24.29 18.37 6.11
N PRO A 97 23.74 19.59 5.96
CA PRO A 97 23.40 20.11 4.65
C PRO A 97 24.67 20.34 3.81
N GLY A 98 24.51 20.37 2.48
CA GLY A 98 25.57 20.76 1.56
C GLY A 98 26.47 19.63 1.07
N ILE A 99 26.16 18.36 1.37
CA ILE A 99 26.85 17.22 0.79
C ILE A 99 26.28 16.98 -0.62
N LEU A 100 27.14 16.81 -1.63
CA LEU A 100 26.70 16.54 -2.99
C LEU A 100 25.89 15.24 -3.06
N LEU A 101 24.77 15.29 -3.78
CA LEU A 101 23.95 14.12 -4.06
C LEU A 101 24.60 13.25 -5.16
N PRO A 102 24.27 11.95 -5.23
CA PRO A 102 24.75 11.08 -6.30
C PRO A 102 24.25 11.52 -7.67
N GLU A 103 25.00 11.15 -8.71
CA GLU A 103 24.54 11.20 -10.11
C GLU A 103 23.96 12.56 -10.53
N LEU A 104 24.67 13.64 -10.21
CA LEU A 104 24.24 15.02 -10.51
C LEU A 104 23.96 15.22 -12.00
N ASP A 105 24.74 14.58 -12.86
CA ASP A 105 24.51 14.55 -14.30
C ASP A 105 23.33 13.63 -14.61
N GLY A 106 22.14 14.21 -14.75
CA GLY A 106 20.90 13.47 -15.04
C GLY A 106 19.94 13.33 -13.87
N ARG A 107 20.26 13.90 -12.70
CA ARG A 107 19.33 13.96 -11.56
C ARG A 107 18.05 14.72 -11.95
N PRO A 108 16.86 14.15 -11.71
CA PRO A 108 15.60 14.84 -11.99
C PRO A 108 15.37 15.99 -11.00
N SER A 109 14.66 17.01 -11.47
CA SER A 109 14.02 17.99 -10.59
C SER A 109 12.78 17.38 -9.93
N CYS A 110 12.21 18.09 -8.96
CA CYS A 110 11.00 17.62 -8.30
C CYS A 110 9.84 17.45 -9.29
N THR A 111 9.65 18.39 -10.21
CA THR A 111 8.55 18.38 -11.19
C THR A 111 8.74 17.36 -12.31
N ASP A 112 9.96 16.92 -12.58
CA ASP A 112 10.22 15.81 -13.49
C ASP A 112 9.63 14.49 -12.99
N LEU A 113 9.57 14.28 -11.66
CA LEU A 113 8.96 13.09 -11.05
C LEU A 113 7.52 13.33 -10.58
N TRP A 114 7.22 14.58 -10.20
CA TRP A 114 5.95 15.02 -9.64
C TRP A 114 5.38 16.20 -10.44
N PRO A 115 4.85 15.96 -11.66
CA PRO A 115 4.25 17.02 -12.45
C PRO A 115 3.11 17.71 -11.68
N PRO A 116 3.12 19.06 -11.54
CA PRO A 116 2.03 19.79 -10.91
C PRO A 116 0.73 19.62 -11.70
N VAL A 117 -0.40 19.49 -10.99
CA VAL A 117 -1.72 19.54 -11.60
C VAL A 117 -2.08 21.01 -11.85
N TYR A 118 -1.72 21.51 -13.02
CA TYR A 118 -1.98 22.91 -13.39
C TYR A 118 -3.47 23.22 -13.50
N ALA A 119 -3.83 24.45 -13.13
CA ALA A 119 -5.18 24.98 -13.27
C ALA A 119 -5.23 25.99 -14.42
N ASP A 120 -6.21 25.83 -15.31
CA ASP A 120 -6.43 26.76 -16.42
C ASP A 120 -6.78 28.19 -15.95
N GLU A 121 -6.62 29.17 -16.84
CA GLU A 121 -6.90 30.58 -16.51
C GLU A 121 -8.35 30.82 -16.08
N ASP A 122 -9.31 30.08 -16.64
CA ASP A 122 -10.73 30.20 -16.30
C ASP A 122 -11.19 29.21 -15.22
N ALA A 123 -10.28 28.38 -14.70
CA ALA A 123 -10.56 27.44 -13.63
C ALA A 123 -11.07 28.17 -12.37
N ARG A 124 -12.10 27.58 -11.75
CA ARG A 124 -12.76 28.13 -10.55
C ARG A 124 -12.75 27.10 -9.43
N ALA A 125 -12.45 27.56 -8.22
CA ALA A 125 -12.54 26.74 -7.02
C ALA A 125 -13.95 26.17 -6.83
N LEU A 126 -14.03 24.97 -6.28
CA LEU A 126 -15.27 24.22 -6.01
C LEU A 126 -15.14 23.46 -4.70
N ASP A 127 -15.89 23.88 -3.68
CA ASP A 127 -15.85 23.29 -2.35
C ASP A 127 -14.40 23.24 -1.82
N LYS A 128 -13.84 22.04 -1.60
CA LYS A 128 -12.46 21.84 -1.16
C LYS A 128 -11.42 21.96 -2.27
N TRP A 129 -11.81 21.95 -3.53
CA TRP A 129 -10.92 22.16 -4.66
C TRP A 129 -10.59 23.65 -4.76
N THR A 130 -9.38 24.01 -4.39
CA THR A 130 -8.87 25.38 -4.41
C THR A 130 -7.82 25.55 -5.51
N ILE A 131 -7.40 26.79 -5.76
CA ILE A 131 -6.38 27.10 -6.75
C ILE A 131 -5.34 27.99 -6.06
N ILE A 132 -4.07 27.68 -6.26
CA ILE A 132 -2.93 28.41 -5.69
C ILE A 132 -2.07 28.99 -6.81
N ASP A 133 -1.49 30.16 -6.54
CA ASP A 133 -0.51 30.78 -7.43
C ASP A 133 0.88 30.28 -7.07
N ARG A 134 1.65 29.86 -8.08
CA ARG A 134 3.03 29.38 -7.92
C ARG A 134 4.03 30.51 -8.13
N LYS A 135 5.25 30.35 -7.60
CA LYS A 135 6.33 31.37 -7.72
C LYS A 135 6.81 31.57 -9.16
N ASP A 136 6.56 30.58 -10.03
CA ASP A 136 6.88 30.60 -11.45
C ASP A 136 5.80 31.31 -12.31
N GLY A 137 4.71 31.78 -11.67
CA GLY A 137 3.60 32.47 -12.33
C GLY A 137 2.50 31.55 -12.86
N SER A 138 2.66 30.23 -12.77
CA SER A 138 1.60 29.27 -13.11
C SER A 138 0.58 29.13 -11.98
N ARG A 139 -0.60 28.61 -12.31
CA ARG A 139 -1.66 28.29 -11.36
C ARG A 139 -1.76 26.77 -11.20
N GLN A 140 -1.97 26.30 -9.98
CA GLN A 140 -2.05 24.88 -9.67
C GLN A 140 -3.31 24.57 -8.87
N TRP A 141 -3.93 23.44 -9.16
CA TRP A 141 -5.01 22.91 -8.34
C TRP A 141 -4.48 22.50 -6.96
N ALA A 142 -5.30 22.76 -5.96
CA ALA A 142 -5.06 22.38 -4.58
C ALA A 142 -6.34 21.73 -4.01
N TYR A 143 -6.19 20.90 -2.98
CA TYR A 143 -7.32 20.36 -2.21
C TYR A 143 -7.16 20.71 -0.74
N ASP A 144 -8.11 21.44 -0.16
CA ASP A 144 -7.95 22.09 1.14
C ASP A 144 -6.61 22.85 1.23
N GLU A 145 -6.30 23.61 0.17
CA GLU A 145 -5.05 24.38 -0.01
C GLU A 145 -3.76 23.56 -0.11
N GLN A 146 -3.81 22.23 -0.08
CA GLN A 146 -2.63 21.38 -0.32
C GLN A 146 -2.38 21.25 -1.84
N PRO A 147 -1.19 21.61 -2.35
CA PRO A 147 -0.86 21.50 -3.78
C PRO A 147 -0.98 20.06 -4.31
N LEU A 148 -1.52 19.92 -5.54
CA LEU A 148 -1.78 18.62 -6.17
C LEU A 148 -0.76 18.28 -7.27
N TYR A 149 -0.34 17.02 -7.28
CA TYR A 149 0.63 16.48 -8.25
C TYR A 149 0.11 15.16 -8.84
N THR A 150 0.53 14.84 -10.07
CA THR A 150 0.54 13.45 -10.56
C THR A 150 1.92 12.83 -10.35
N SER A 151 2.05 11.51 -10.44
CA SER A 151 3.35 10.84 -10.51
C SER A 151 3.67 10.41 -11.93
N VAL A 152 4.93 10.52 -12.37
CA VAL A 152 5.37 9.92 -13.64
C VAL A 152 5.41 8.39 -13.61
N ARG A 153 5.28 7.80 -12.42
CA ARG A 153 5.21 6.35 -12.24
C ARG A 153 3.82 5.79 -12.53
N ASP A 154 2.79 6.62 -12.47
CA ASP A 154 1.43 6.18 -12.72
C ASP A 154 1.16 6.28 -14.21
N SER A 155 1.16 5.12 -14.88
CA SER A 155 1.08 5.00 -16.33
C SER A 155 -0.30 4.54 -16.79
N GLU A 156 -1.00 3.79 -15.95
CA GLU A 156 -2.33 3.24 -16.20
C GLU A 156 -3.35 3.77 -15.18
N ALA A 157 -4.61 3.77 -15.56
CA ALA A 157 -5.69 4.16 -14.65
C ALA A 157 -5.74 3.22 -13.44
N GLY A 158 -5.75 3.79 -12.24
CA GLY A 158 -5.72 3.02 -10.99
C GLY A 158 -4.32 2.70 -10.46
N ASP A 159 -3.25 3.06 -11.19
CA ASP A 159 -1.88 3.00 -10.67
C ASP A 159 -1.74 3.94 -9.47
N VAL A 160 -1.15 3.42 -8.40
CA VAL A 160 -0.65 4.22 -7.29
C VAL A 160 0.77 3.77 -7.02
N LEU A 161 1.74 4.23 -7.79
CA LEU A 161 3.13 3.75 -7.75
C LEU A 161 4.08 4.80 -7.18
N GLY A 162 3.67 6.07 -7.16
CA GLY A 162 4.47 7.17 -6.63
C GLY A 162 4.44 7.33 -5.10
N GLY A 163 3.38 6.88 -4.41
CA GLY A 163 3.15 7.19 -2.99
C GLY A 163 2.16 6.24 -2.33
N THR A 164 1.81 6.45 -1.06
CA THR A 164 0.93 5.51 -0.33
C THR A 164 0.09 6.19 0.74
N THR A 165 -1.11 5.64 1.03
CA THR A 165 -1.90 6.00 2.22
C THR A 165 -1.45 5.25 3.48
N ARG A 166 -0.56 4.26 3.35
CA ARG A 166 0.00 3.55 4.51
C ARG A 166 0.68 4.56 5.42
N ARG A 167 0.37 4.47 6.70
CA ARG A 167 0.91 5.38 7.71
C ARG A 167 2.43 5.25 7.75
N TYR A 168 3.11 6.39 7.69
CA TYR A 168 4.53 6.53 7.98
C TYR A 168 4.70 7.56 9.10
N GLY A 169 5.91 7.65 9.65
CA GLY A 169 6.20 8.56 10.76
C GLY A 169 7.65 8.45 11.21
N GLY A 170 7.96 9.14 12.31
CA GLY A 170 9.34 9.22 12.79
C GLY A 170 10.25 9.84 11.73
N ASP A 171 11.41 9.22 11.50
CA ASP A 171 12.42 9.68 10.55
C ASP A 171 12.20 9.12 9.12
N SER A 172 10.99 8.65 8.79
CA SER A 172 10.62 8.31 7.40
C SER A 172 10.73 9.55 6.49
N PRO A 173 10.95 9.39 5.18
CA PRO A 173 10.83 10.49 4.23
C PRO A 173 9.43 11.11 4.28
N ALA A 174 9.33 12.36 3.85
CA ALA A 174 8.07 13.02 3.56
C ALA A 174 7.49 12.39 2.28
N ASN A 175 6.77 11.29 2.45
CA ASN A 175 6.18 10.57 1.33
C ASN A 175 5.07 11.38 0.67
N ARG A 176 4.84 11.11 -0.62
CA ARG A 176 3.63 11.57 -1.31
C ARG A 176 2.44 10.70 -0.92
N ILE A 177 1.30 11.33 -0.69
CA ILE A 177 0.08 10.65 -0.25
C ILE A 177 -0.97 10.81 -1.35
N PRO A 178 -1.52 9.71 -1.89
CA PRO A 178 -2.59 9.80 -2.87
C PRO A 178 -3.82 10.46 -2.21
N LEU A 179 -4.43 11.40 -2.92
CA LEU A 179 -5.60 12.13 -2.45
C LEU A 179 -6.82 11.21 -2.59
N VAL A 180 -7.50 10.95 -1.47
CA VAL A 180 -8.65 10.05 -1.43
C VAL A 180 -9.96 10.82 -1.23
N PRO A 181 -11.08 10.42 -1.86
CA PRO A 181 -12.40 10.93 -1.50
C PRO A 181 -12.78 10.50 -0.07
N PRO A 182 -13.73 11.18 0.58
CA PRO A 182 -14.21 10.76 1.89
C PRO A 182 -14.76 9.34 1.85
N SER A 183 -14.30 8.48 2.76
CA SER A 183 -14.76 7.09 2.83
C SER A 183 -16.23 7.02 3.27
N LYS A 184 -16.97 6.03 2.77
CA LYS A 184 -18.38 5.82 3.09
C LYS A 184 -18.56 4.91 4.30
N VAL A 185 -17.73 5.11 5.31
CA VAL A 185 -17.84 4.45 6.62
C VAL A 185 -18.59 5.37 7.60
N PRO A 186 -19.43 4.83 8.50
CA PRO A 186 -20.13 5.65 9.48
C PRO A 186 -19.16 6.42 10.39
N PRO A 187 -19.58 7.58 10.93
CA PRO A 187 -18.83 8.25 11.99
C PRO A 187 -18.55 7.30 13.15
N GLY A 188 -17.34 7.35 13.68
CA GLY A 188 -16.88 6.40 14.70
C GLY A 188 -16.05 5.24 14.13
N PHE A 189 -15.87 5.18 12.80
CA PHE A 189 -14.95 4.27 12.14
C PHE A 189 -13.86 5.03 11.37
N ALA A 190 -12.77 4.33 11.10
CA ALA A 190 -11.70 4.76 10.21
C ALA A 190 -11.23 3.56 9.38
N VAL A 191 -10.55 3.84 8.28
CA VAL A 191 -9.94 2.83 7.43
C VAL A 191 -8.42 3.00 7.50
N LYS A 192 -7.70 1.88 7.60
CA LYS A 192 -6.25 1.83 7.70
C LYS A 192 -5.68 0.90 6.64
N THR A 193 -4.70 1.37 5.88
CA THR A 193 -4.06 0.59 4.84
C THR A 193 -2.95 -0.27 5.43
N THR A 194 -3.05 -1.58 5.22
CA THR A 194 -2.05 -2.61 5.55
C THR A 194 -1.59 -3.30 4.26
N THR A 195 -0.59 -4.18 4.34
CA THR A 195 -0.13 -5.01 3.22
C THR A 195 -1.18 -6.01 2.72
N VAL A 196 -2.12 -6.39 3.59
CA VAL A 196 -3.20 -7.36 3.30
C VAL A 196 -4.56 -6.70 3.01
N GLY A 197 -4.65 -5.37 3.14
CA GLY A 197 -5.81 -4.60 2.67
C GLY A 197 -6.15 -3.35 3.47
N ARG A 198 -7.34 -2.81 3.23
CA ARG A 198 -7.90 -1.62 3.88
C ARG A 198 -8.75 -2.02 5.09
N LEU A 199 -8.07 -2.18 6.23
CA LEU A 199 -8.60 -2.62 7.52
C LEU A 199 -9.56 -1.59 8.12
N LEU A 200 -10.71 -2.05 8.60
CA LEU A 200 -11.68 -1.25 9.33
C LEU A 200 -11.31 -1.17 10.82
N THR A 201 -11.21 0.05 11.34
CA THR A 201 -11.00 0.33 12.77
C THR A 201 -12.09 1.23 13.33
N ASN A 202 -12.26 1.27 14.64
CA ASN A 202 -13.11 2.29 15.28
C ASN A 202 -12.37 3.61 15.57
N ASP A 203 -13.06 4.58 16.15
CA ASP A 203 -12.56 5.91 16.55
C ASP A 203 -11.44 5.89 17.60
N LYS A 204 -11.25 4.76 18.29
CA LYS A 204 -10.13 4.51 19.21
C LYS A 204 -8.98 3.74 18.56
N ASN A 205 -9.04 3.55 17.23
CA ASN A 205 -8.11 2.74 16.45
C ASN A 205 -8.06 1.25 16.85
N TYR A 206 -9.09 0.70 17.51
CA TYR A 206 -9.20 -0.76 17.65
C TYR A 206 -9.63 -1.39 16.34
N SER A 207 -9.03 -2.53 16.01
CA SER A 207 -9.49 -3.35 14.89
C SER A 207 -10.91 -3.82 15.10
N VAL A 208 -11.63 -3.91 13.99
CA VAL A 208 -12.98 -4.44 13.95
C VAL A 208 -12.93 -5.86 13.40
N TYR A 209 -13.69 -6.74 14.05
CA TYR A 209 -13.77 -8.16 13.72
C TYR A 209 -15.21 -8.58 13.46
N ALA A 210 -15.35 -9.66 12.70
CA ALA A 210 -16.59 -10.36 12.46
C ALA A 210 -16.43 -11.83 12.84
N TYR A 211 -17.53 -12.45 13.26
CA TYR A 211 -17.59 -13.89 13.50
C TYR A 211 -18.21 -14.60 12.29
N GLU A 212 -17.56 -15.65 11.79
CA GLU A 212 -17.95 -16.35 10.57
C GLU A 212 -19.39 -16.87 10.64
N ALA A 213 -19.81 -17.41 11.79
CA ALA A 213 -21.14 -18.01 11.93
C ALA A 213 -22.28 -16.99 12.18
N ASP A 214 -21.95 -15.71 12.40
CA ASP A 214 -22.96 -14.66 12.58
C ASP A 214 -23.67 -14.31 11.27
N ARG A 215 -24.91 -13.81 11.39
CA ARG A 215 -25.75 -13.32 10.30
C ARG A 215 -26.14 -11.86 10.52
N SER A 216 -26.64 -11.21 9.48
CA SER A 216 -26.99 -9.79 9.52
C SER A 216 -28.04 -9.45 10.59
N ASP A 217 -28.89 -10.42 10.91
CA ASP A 217 -30.03 -10.32 11.83
C ASP A 217 -29.84 -11.13 13.12
N ALA A 218 -28.71 -11.82 13.29
CA ALA A 218 -28.45 -12.67 14.44
C ALA A 218 -26.95 -12.81 14.76
N SER A 219 -26.60 -12.61 16.02
CA SER A 219 -25.26 -12.84 16.56
C SER A 219 -25.28 -14.07 17.47
N LEU A 220 -24.38 -15.01 17.26
CA LEU A 220 -24.12 -16.16 18.14
C LEU A 220 -23.23 -15.81 19.33
N CYS A 221 -22.59 -14.63 19.32
CA CYS A 221 -21.81 -14.14 20.45
C CYS A 221 -22.74 -13.80 21.63
N ASP A 222 -22.86 -14.71 22.59
CA ASP A 222 -23.68 -14.57 23.79
C ASP A 222 -23.03 -13.66 24.85
N LEU A 223 -23.57 -13.69 26.08
CA LEU A 223 -23.05 -12.87 27.18
C LEU A 223 -21.59 -13.20 27.52
N GLU A 224 -21.21 -14.47 27.51
CA GLU A 224 -19.84 -14.88 27.85
C GLU A 224 -18.88 -14.48 26.74
N CYS A 225 -19.26 -14.75 25.48
CA CYS A 225 -18.50 -14.29 24.32
C CYS A 225 -18.30 -12.77 24.35
N SER A 226 -19.34 -12.00 24.71
CA SER A 226 -19.28 -10.53 24.76
C SER A 226 -18.34 -9.97 25.83
N ARG A 227 -17.83 -10.81 26.74
CA ARG A 227 -16.78 -10.42 27.69
C ARG A 227 -15.45 -10.21 26.99
N THR A 228 -15.16 -11.02 25.98
CA THR A 228 -13.93 -10.99 25.18
C THR A 228 -14.11 -10.25 23.86
N TRP A 229 -15.26 -10.43 23.21
CA TRP A 229 -15.62 -9.82 21.93
C TRP A 229 -16.67 -8.74 22.14
N LYS A 230 -16.24 -7.49 22.32
CA LYS A 230 -17.15 -6.39 22.63
C LYS A 230 -17.91 -5.98 21.37
N PRO A 231 -19.26 -6.05 21.35
CA PRO A 231 -20.04 -5.56 20.22
C PRO A 231 -19.78 -4.08 19.96
N VAL A 232 -19.56 -3.71 18.70
CA VAL A 232 -19.41 -2.30 18.30
C VAL A 232 -20.80 -1.66 18.29
N SER A 233 -21.05 -0.80 19.28
CA SER A 233 -22.35 -0.17 19.48
C SER A 233 -22.73 0.75 18.32
N ALA A 234 -23.97 0.62 17.84
CA ALA A 234 -24.58 1.53 16.88
C ALA A 234 -25.42 2.58 17.63
N PRO A 235 -25.18 3.89 17.43
CA PRO A 235 -25.95 4.95 18.09
C PRO A 235 -27.43 4.86 17.70
N ALA A 236 -28.35 5.35 18.54
CA ALA A 236 -29.81 5.27 18.31
C ALA A 236 -30.31 5.98 17.03
N LEU A 237 -29.51 6.89 16.46
CA LEU A 237 -29.79 7.58 15.20
C LEU A 237 -29.14 6.91 13.97
N ALA A 238 -28.34 5.85 14.17
CA ALA A 238 -27.77 5.07 13.07
C ALA A 238 -28.87 4.59 12.12
N ARG A 239 -28.60 4.69 10.83
CA ARG A 239 -29.46 4.23 9.73
C ARG A 239 -28.67 3.28 8.85
N ALA A 240 -29.37 2.35 8.22
CA ALA A 240 -28.77 1.50 7.20
C ALA A 240 -28.44 2.34 5.96
N THR A 241 -27.22 2.20 5.44
CA THR A 241 -26.72 2.91 4.27
C THR A 241 -25.65 2.08 3.57
N GLY A 242 -25.85 1.77 2.29
CA GLY A 242 -24.93 0.92 1.54
C GLY A 242 -24.80 -0.46 2.20
N GLU A 243 -23.57 -0.84 2.52
CA GLU A 243 -23.23 -2.13 3.16
C GLU A 243 -23.43 -2.15 4.68
N TRP A 244 -23.85 -1.03 5.26
CA TRP A 244 -24.02 -0.86 6.70
C TRP A 244 -25.47 -1.01 7.11
N SER A 245 -25.70 -1.75 8.19
CA SER A 245 -26.99 -1.86 8.86
C SER A 245 -26.79 -1.99 10.38
N THR A 246 -27.87 -2.26 11.12
CA THR A 246 -27.81 -2.39 12.57
C THR A 246 -28.56 -3.63 13.04
N LEU A 247 -28.02 -4.32 14.03
CA LEU A 247 -28.65 -5.42 14.73
C LEU A 247 -29.13 -4.94 16.11
N GLU A 248 -30.41 -5.12 16.44
CA GLU A 248 -30.92 -4.89 17.79
C GLU A 248 -30.69 -6.14 18.65
N ARG A 249 -29.79 -6.04 19.64
CA ARG A 249 -29.43 -7.17 20.51
C ARG A 249 -30.39 -7.33 21.69
N SER A 250 -30.94 -6.22 22.16
CA SER A 250 -31.95 -6.11 23.22
C SER A 250 -32.59 -4.72 23.14
N PRO A 251 -33.73 -4.45 23.81
CA PRO A 251 -34.42 -3.17 23.70
C PRO A 251 -33.49 -1.97 23.93
N GLY A 252 -33.25 -1.18 22.88
CA GLY A 252 -32.39 0.01 22.93
C GLY A 252 -30.89 -0.24 22.80
N VAL A 253 -30.43 -1.48 22.69
CA VAL A 253 -29.02 -1.84 22.46
C VAL A 253 -28.85 -2.31 21.02
N ARG A 254 -28.18 -1.50 20.20
CA ARG A 254 -27.93 -1.79 18.79
C ARG A 254 -26.44 -1.97 18.53
N GLN A 255 -26.11 -2.83 17.59
CA GLN A 255 -24.75 -3.13 17.14
C GLN A 255 -24.63 -2.82 15.65
N TRP A 256 -23.47 -2.33 15.22
CA TRP A 256 -23.19 -2.15 13.79
C TRP A 256 -23.04 -3.49 13.09
N VAL A 257 -23.59 -3.56 11.88
CA VAL A 257 -23.46 -4.69 10.96
C VAL A 257 -22.87 -4.14 9.67
N PHE A 258 -21.81 -4.77 9.16
CA PHE A 258 -21.19 -4.41 7.88
C PHE A 258 -21.06 -5.67 7.03
N ARG A 259 -21.46 -5.58 5.75
CA ARG A 259 -21.50 -6.72 4.81
C ARG A 259 -22.17 -7.97 5.40
N GLY A 260 -23.26 -7.73 6.14
CA GLY A 260 -24.06 -8.77 6.77
C GLY A 260 -23.44 -9.43 8.01
N LYS A 261 -22.35 -8.89 8.55
CA LYS A 261 -21.71 -9.38 9.78
C LYS A 261 -21.79 -8.36 10.92
N PRO A 262 -22.31 -8.74 12.11
CA PRO A 262 -22.21 -7.94 13.31
C PRO A 262 -20.74 -7.71 13.68
N LEU A 263 -20.42 -6.50 14.12
CA LEU A 263 -19.05 -6.03 14.31
C LEU A 263 -18.63 -6.05 15.78
N TYR A 264 -17.40 -6.44 16.05
CA TYR A 264 -16.85 -6.55 17.40
C TYR A 264 -15.45 -5.95 17.49
N THR A 265 -15.02 -5.58 18.69
CA THR A 265 -13.60 -5.35 19.03
C THR A 265 -13.13 -6.43 19.99
N TYR A 266 -11.86 -6.82 19.90
CA TYR A 266 -11.27 -7.83 20.76
C TYR A 266 -10.65 -7.20 22.01
N VAL A 267 -11.00 -7.68 23.21
CA VAL A 267 -10.54 -7.10 24.49
C VAL A 267 -9.06 -7.33 24.74
N LEU A 268 -8.49 -8.38 24.16
CA LEU A 268 -7.07 -8.72 24.35
C LEU A 268 -6.15 -8.03 23.35
N ASP A 269 -6.69 -7.28 22.38
CA ASP A 269 -5.88 -6.42 21.51
C ASP A 269 -5.12 -5.37 22.33
N GLN A 270 -3.79 -5.45 22.32
CA GLN A 270 -2.92 -4.57 23.10
C GLN A 270 -2.49 -3.32 22.35
N HIS A 271 -2.67 -3.31 21.02
CA HIS A 271 -2.21 -2.26 20.14
C HIS A 271 -3.35 -1.74 19.26
N SER A 272 -3.21 -0.50 18.78
CA SER A 272 -4.05 -0.02 17.68
C SER A 272 -3.95 -0.99 16.51
N TRP A 273 -5.01 -1.11 15.71
CA TRP A 273 -5.11 -1.94 14.49
C TRP A 273 -4.54 -3.37 14.57
N SER A 274 -4.56 -3.97 15.76
CA SER A 274 -4.12 -5.36 15.99
C SER A 274 -4.84 -6.36 15.07
N GLN A 275 -4.17 -7.44 14.72
CA GLN A 275 -4.77 -8.53 13.95
C GLN A 275 -4.82 -9.84 14.75
N GLU A 276 -4.33 -9.84 15.98
CA GLU A 276 -4.25 -11.02 16.87
C GLU A 276 -5.62 -11.65 17.15
N GLY A 277 -6.71 -10.87 17.12
CA GLY A 277 -8.05 -11.43 17.25
C GLY A 277 -8.39 -12.46 16.17
N SER A 278 -7.77 -12.39 14.99
CA SER A 278 -7.95 -13.36 13.91
C SER A 278 -7.32 -14.73 14.21
N ASP A 279 -6.45 -14.84 15.21
CA ASP A 279 -5.92 -16.13 15.68
C ASP A 279 -6.97 -16.96 16.45
N VAL A 280 -8.07 -16.33 16.85
CA VAL A 280 -9.19 -17.02 17.50
C VAL A 280 -10.11 -17.61 16.45
N GLY A 281 -10.25 -18.93 16.45
CA GLY A 281 -11.03 -19.66 15.44
C GLY A 281 -12.43 -19.07 15.17
N GLY A 282 -12.71 -18.82 13.89
CA GLY A 282 -13.96 -18.25 13.38
C GLY A 282 -14.06 -16.73 13.44
N TRP A 283 -13.06 -16.04 13.99
CA TRP A 283 -12.97 -14.58 13.98
C TRP A 283 -12.03 -14.10 12.89
N SER A 284 -12.37 -12.96 12.28
CA SER A 284 -11.51 -12.34 11.27
C SER A 284 -11.62 -10.83 11.32
N ASN A 285 -10.49 -10.15 11.12
CA ASN A 285 -10.44 -8.72 10.87
C ASN A 285 -11.35 -8.35 9.69
N VAL A 286 -12.03 -7.21 9.80
CA VAL A 286 -12.95 -6.72 8.78
C VAL A 286 -12.23 -5.74 7.87
N TYR A 287 -12.24 -6.03 6.58
CA TYR A 287 -11.64 -5.20 5.55
C TYR A 287 -12.73 -4.53 4.71
N THR A 288 -12.55 -3.24 4.43
CA THR A 288 -13.34 -2.52 3.42
C THR A 288 -12.93 -2.92 2.01
N GLN A 289 -11.64 -3.26 1.85
CA GLN A 289 -11.06 -3.82 0.64
C GLN A 289 -9.89 -4.73 1.02
N THR A 290 -9.74 -5.87 0.35
CA THR A 290 -8.59 -6.77 0.51
C THR A 290 -7.49 -6.39 -0.46
N ALA A 291 -6.23 -6.58 -0.07
CA ALA A 291 -5.12 -6.46 -1.01
C ALA A 291 -5.24 -7.53 -2.11
N PRO A 292 -4.65 -7.29 -3.28
CA PRO A 292 -4.53 -8.31 -4.31
C PRO A 292 -3.79 -9.54 -3.79
N PRO A 293 -4.11 -10.73 -4.32
CA PRO A 293 -3.38 -11.93 -3.96
C PRO A 293 -1.90 -11.78 -4.29
N VAL A 294 -1.04 -12.19 -3.36
CA VAL A 294 0.39 -12.35 -3.63
C VAL A 294 0.60 -13.44 -4.68
N PRO A 295 1.71 -13.43 -5.44
CA PRO A 295 2.05 -14.50 -6.37
C PRO A 295 2.00 -15.89 -5.75
N ASP A 296 1.44 -16.86 -6.48
CA ASP A 296 1.26 -18.26 -6.02
C ASP A 296 2.59 -18.97 -5.67
N SER A 297 3.72 -18.43 -6.16
CA SER A 297 5.05 -18.94 -5.82
C SER A 297 5.51 -18.57 -4.41
N PHE A 298 4.85 -17.61 -3.77
CA PHE A 298 5.17 -17.20 -2.41
C PHE A 298 4.43 -18.04 -1.37
N THR A 299 5.03 -18.14 -0.20
CA THR A 299 4.49 -18.80 0.99
C THR A 299 4.33 -17.80 2.12
N VAL A 300 3.67 -18.21 3.19
CA VAL A 300 3.55 -17.44 4.43
C VAL A 300 4.32 -18.18 5.51
N GLN A 301 5.12 -17.44 6.29
CA GLN A 301 5.87 -18.00 7.42
C GLN A 301 5.49 -17.28 8.71
N ASP A 302 5.22 -18.07 9.74
CA ASP A 302 5.08 -17.57 11.10
C ASP A 302 6.43 -17.16 11.66
N THR A 303 6.47 -16.02 12.34
CA THR A 303 7.64 -15.53 13.05
C THR A 303 7.27 -15.19 14.49
N LEU A 304 8.26 -14.84 15.31
CA LEU A 304 7.99 -14.32 16.65
C LEU A 304 7.24 -12.98 16.65
N ALA A 305 7.24 -12.24 15.55
CA ALA A 305 6.69 -10.88 15.46
C ALA A 305 5.42 -10.77 14.58
N GLY A 306 4.93 -11.88 14.05
CA GLY A 306 3.80 -11.94 13.13
C GLY A 306 4.11 -12.80 11.90
N GLU A 307 3.37 -12.59 10.82
CA GLU A 307 3.45 -13.38 9.58
C GLU A 307 4.18 -12.60 8.49
N VAL A 308 5.15 -13.23 7.83
CA VAL A 308 5.87 -12.66 6.68
C VAL A 308 5.55 -13.40 5.40
N LEU A 309 5.60 -12.66 4.29
CA LEU A 309 5.67 -13.25 2.96
C LEU A 309 7.07 -13.86 2.76
N ALA A 310 7.13 -15.04 2.17
CA ALA A 310 8.36 -15.77 1.90
C ALA A 310 8.37 -16.36 0.49
N ASP A 311 9.56 -16.70 -0.01
CA ASP A 311 9.71 -17.45 -1.25
C ASP A 311 9.21 -18.90 -1.13
N ALA A 312 9.36 -19.68 -2.21
CA ALA A 312 8.98 -21.09 -2.25
C ALA A 312 9.84 -21.99 -1.34
N GLN A 313 10.99 -21.50 -0.88
CA GLN A 313 11.87 -22.18 0.08
C GLN A 313 11.57 -21.77 1.54
N GLY A 314 10.69 -20.78 1.74
CA GLY A 314 10.35 -20.23 3.06
C GLY A 314 11.25 -19.09 3.49
N MET A 315 12.12 -18.56 2.62
CA MET A 315 12.97 -17.41 2.93
C MET A 315 12.17 -16.12 2.85
N THR A 316 12.29 -15.27 3.86
CA THR A 316 11.52 -14.03 3.96
C THR A 316 11.75 -13.11 2.76
N ILE A 317 10.66 -12.54 2.25
CA ILE A 317 10.69 -11.49 1.23
C ILE A 317 10.89 -10.14 1.90
N TYR A 318 11.76 -9.32 1.31
CA TYR A 318 12.10 -7.98 1.78
C TYR A 318 11.81 -6.93 0.72
N THR A 319 11.39 -5.75 1.18
CA THR A 319 11.21 -4.56 0.36
C THR A 319 12.29 -3.54 0.70
N TYR A 320 12.73 -2.80 -0.32
CA TYR A 320 13.63 -1.66 -0.14
C TYR A 320 12.83 -0.36 -0.19
N SER A 321 13.08 0.52 0.77
CA SER A 321 12.56 1.88 0.81
C SER A 321 13.72 2.87 0.81
N CYS A 322 13.56 3.97 0.09
CA CYS A 322 14.58 5.01 -0.03
C CYS A 322 13.94 6.37 -0.27
N GLY A 323 14.40 7.38 0.48
CA GLY A 323 14.09 8.78 0.22
C GLY A 323 15.32 9.62 0.47
N ASP A 324 15.79 10.29 -0.57
CA ASP A 324 17.07 10.98 -0.52
C ASP A 324 17.06 12.18 0.46
N ASP A 325 18.25 12.66 0.81
CA ASP A 325 18.45 13.71 1.82
C ASP A 325 18.24 15.13 1.28
N SER A 326 17.79 15.30 0.05
CA SER A 326 17.51 16.62 -0.52
C SER A 326 16.28 17.26 0.13
N ALA A 327 15.97 18.51 -0.21
CA ALA A 327 14.80 19.18 0.35
C ALA A 327 13.49 18.62 -0.22
N ASP A 328 13.48 18.13 -1.47
CA ASP A 328 12.32 17.52 -2.13
C ASP A 328 12.15 16.02 -1.83
N GLN A 329 13.15 15.39 -1.22
CA GLN A 329 13.15 14.00 -0.75
C GLN A 329 12.64 13.02 -1.81
N LEU A 330 13.23 13.11 -3.00
CA LEU A 330 12.88 12.20 -4.08
C LEU A 330 13.15 10.75 -3.65
N SER A 331 12.24 9.87 -4.06
CA SER A 331 12.41 8.44 -3.86
C SER A 331 13.62 7.90 -4.63
N CYS A 332 14.26 6.86 -4.10
CA CYS A 332 15.48 6.27 -4.65
C CYS A 332 15.49 4.73 -4.61
N ASP A 333 14.30 4.15 -4.64
CA ASP A 333 14.01 2.73 -4.49
C ASP A 333 13.40 2.12 -5.75
N HIS A 334 13.25 2.89 -6.84
CA HIS A 334 12.74 2.41 -8.11
C HIS A 334 13.92 2.04 -9.02
N PRO A 335 13.81 1.03 -9.89
CA PRO A 335 14.87 0.71 -10.85
C PRO A 335 15.25 1.86 -11.77
N ASP A 336 14.37 2.84 -12.03
CA ASP A 336 14.72 4.06 -12.79
C ASP A 336 15.38 5.16 -11.96
N ASP A 337 15.37 5.04 -10.63
CA ASP A 337 16.04 5.99 -9.75
C ASP A 337 17.52 5.64 -9.58
N THR A 338 18.28 6.55 -8.95
CA THR A 338 19.66 6.29 -8.55
C THR A 338 19.77 5.03 -7.69
N GLN A 339 20.63 4.10 -8.12
CA GLN A 339 20.88 2.84 -7.40
C GLN A 339 22.02 2.95 -6.39
N VAL A 340 22.65 4.13 -6.29
CA VAL A 340 23.81 4.37 -5.42
C VAL A 340 23.47 4.13 -3.95
N TYR A 341 22.29 4.58 -3.49
CA TYR A 341 21.87 4.37 -2.10
C TYR A 341 21.66 2.90 -1.77
N ARG A 342 20.98 2.16 -2.66
CA ARG A 342 20.76 0.72 -2.50
C ARG A 342 22.10 -0.01 -2.42
N LEU A 343 22.98 0.21 -3.39
CA LEU A 343 24.30 -0.45 -3.48
C LEU A 343 25.20 -0.12 -2.29
N ALA A 344 25.20 1.14 -1.82
CA ALA A 344 25.93 1.54 -0.62
C ALA A 344 25.43 0.80 0.62
N MET A 345 24.11 0.64 0.75
CA MET A 345 23.49 0.01 1.91
C MET A 345 23.59 -1.53 1.89
N CYS A 346 23.32 -2.19 0.77
CA CYS A 346 23.28 -3.66 0.70
C CYS A 346 24.67 -4.32 0.66
N GLY A 347 25.69 -3.63 0.13
CA GLY A 347 27.02 -4.20 -0.09
C GLY A 347 28.19 -3.24 0.10
N GLY A 348 27.95 -2.01 0.57
CA GLY A 348 29.02 -1.00 0.69
C GLY A 348 29.57 -0.55 -0.67
N GLY A 349 28.75 -0.57 -1.71
CA GLY A 349 29.14 -0.30 -3.10
C GLY A 349 29.69 -1.51 -3.85
N ASP A 350 29.82 -2.66 -3.18
CA ASP A 350 30.25 -3.92 -3.78
C ASP A 350 29.02 -4.73 -4.21
N THR A 351 28.79 -4.79 -5.53
CA THR A 351 27.66 -5.48 -6.13
C THR A 351 27.63 -6.97 -5.80
N GLU A 352 28.77 -7.66 -5.74
CA GLU A 352 28.80 -9.10 -5.48
C GLU A 352 28.36 -9.38 -4.04
N LYS A 353 28.84 -8.58 -3.08
CA LYS A 353 28.37 -8.66 -1.68
C LYS A 353 26.90 -8.31 -1.55
N CYS A 354 26.45 -7.29 -2.28
CA CYS A 354 25.05 -6.93 -2.30
C CYS A 354 24.18 -8.11 -2.75
N LEU A 355 24.53 -8.78 -3.86
CA LEU A 355 23.77 -9.93 -4.36
C LEU A 355 23.89 -11.17 -3.46
N GLN A 356 25.00 -11.33 -2.73
CA GLN A 356 25.15 -12.40 -1.76
C GLN A 356 24.22 -12.23 -0.54
N HIS A 357 24.08 -10.99 -0.05
CA HIS A 357 23.26 -10.71 1.11
C HIS A 357 21.81 -10.39 0.77
N TRP A 358 21.56 -9.77 -0.38
CA TRP A 358 20.27 -9.22 -0.79
C TRP A 358 20.00 -9.66 -2.23
N ALA A 359 19.86 -10.97 -2.40
CA ALA A 359 19.49 -11.54 -3.69
C ALA A 359 18.09 -11.08 -4.07
N TYR A 360 17.85 -10.84 -5.36
CA TYR A 360 16.50 -10.59 -5.84
C TYR A 360 15.65 -11.86 -5.70
N ALA A 361 14.37 -11.70 -5.39
CA ALA A 361 13.42 -12.81 -5.44
C ALA A 361 13.13 -13.15 -6.91
N GLU A 362 13.72 -14.23 -7.40
CA GLU A 362 13.56 -14.66 -8.79
C GLU A 362 12.12 -15.05 -9.09
N ALA A 363 11.63 -14.63 -10.26
CA ALA A 363 10.37 -15.09 -10.80
C ALA A 363 10.65 -16.33 -11.67
N GLY A 364 9.95 -17.43 -11.41
CA GLY A 364 10.10 -18.66 -12.19
C GLY A 364 9.73 -18.48 -13.67
N ASP A 365 10.19 -19.40 -14.52
CA ASP A 365 9.91 -19.36 -15.96
C ASP A 365 8.40 -19.26 -16.26
N GLY A 366 8.01 -18.24 -17.03
CA GLY A 366 6.61 -18.01 -17.41
C GLY A 366 5.73 -17.46 -16.29
N ALA A 367 6.30 -17.08 -15.14
CA ALA A 367 5.58 -16.32 -14.13
C ALA A 367 5.14 -14.98 -14.71
N ALA A 368 3.91 -14.59 -14.39
CA ALA A 368 3.38 -13.28 -14.70
C ALA A 368 2.68 -12.73 -13.45
N GLY A 369 2.75 -11.41 -13.29
CA GLY A 369 1.89 -10.71 -12.33
C GLY A 369 0.43 -11.02 -12.60
N ASN A 370 -0.34 -11.27 -11.54
CA ASN A 370 -1.78 -11.48 -11.62
C ASN A 370 -2.57 -10.20 -11.29
N ASN A 371 -1.89 -9.09 -10.98
CA ASN A 371 -2.48 -7.81 -10.59
C ASN A 371 -1.47 -6.65 -10.79
N SER A 372 -1.89 -5.40 -10.58
CA SER A 372 -1.02 -4.22 -10.73
C SER A 372 -0.04 -4.03 -9.57
N ALA A 373 -0.34 -4.59 -8.39
CA ALA A 373 0.56 -4.54 -7.24
C ALA A 373 1.77 -5.48 -7.36
N TRP A 374 1.66 -6.63 -8.03
CA TRP A 374 2.71 -7.63 -8.17
C TRP A 374 2.98 -7.93 -9.64
N ARG A 375 4.21 -7.67 -10.08
CA ARG A 375 4.62 -7.86 -11.48
C ARG A 375 5.96 -8.59 -11.55
N VAL A 376 6.22 -9.19 -12.70
CA VAL A 376 7.56 -9.69 -13.03
C VAL A 376 8.24 -8.61 -13.86
N VAL A 377 9.41 -8.19 -13.42
CA VAL A 377 10.23 -7.20 -14.11
C VAL A 377 11.57 -7.80 -14.49
N SER A 378 12.15 -7.29 -15.58
CA SER A 378 13.51 -7.66 -15.99
C SER A 378 14.48 -6.58 -15.53
N ILE A 379 15.54 -6.99 -14.84
CA ILE A 379 16.55 -6.08 -14.29
C ILE A 379 17.96 -6.53 -14.67
N ASP A 380 18.90 -5.59 -14.75
CA ASP A 380 20.32 -5.92 -14.65
C ASP A 380 20.64 -6.09 -13.16
N PRO A 381 20.90 -7.32 -12.66
CA PRO A 381 21.11 -7.54 -11.24
C PRO A 381 22.34 -6.79 -10.70
N LYS A 382 23.30 -6.42 -11.57
CA LYS A 382 24.52 -5.73 -11.13
C LYS A 382 24.28 -4.26 -10.82
N THR A 383 23.42 -3.61 -11.61
CA THR A 383 23.10 -2.20 -11.46
C THR A 383 21.83 -2.00 -10.63
N GLY A 384 20.84 -2.88 -10.79
CA GLY A 384 19.49 -2.76 -10.25
C GLY A 384 18.54 -1.94 -11.13
N HIS A 385 19.00 -1.48 -12.30
CA HIS A 385 18.14 -0.83 -13.29
C HIS A 385 17.32 -1.86 -14.07
N PHE A 386 16.20 -1.44 -14.64
CA PHE A 386 15.48 -2.26 -15.61
C PHE A 386 16.39 -2.64 -16.78
N ALA A 387 16.16 -3.84 -17.30
CA ALA A 387 16.81 -4.37 -18.49
C ALA A 387 15.77 -4.84 -19.50
N ALA A 388 16.17 -4.92 -20.77
CA ALA A 388 15.37 -5.66 -21.75
C ALA A 388 15.37 -7.15 -21.37
N ALA A 389 14.24 -7.84 -21.54
CA ALA A 389 14.10 -9.25 -21.17
C ALA A 389 15.12 -10.17 -21.88
N GLU A 390 15.54 -9.77 -23.08
CA GLU A 390 16.49 -10.50 -23.93
C GLU A 390 17.94 -10.08 -23.71
N GLN A 391 18.20 -9.11 -22.83
CA GLN A 391 19.54 -8.64 -22.54
C GLN A 391 20.36 -9.74 -21.84
N PRO A 392 21.59 -10.05 -22.31
CA PRO A 392 22.44 -11.03 -21.65
C PRO A 392 22.71 -10.67 -20.19
N GLY A 393 22.37 -11.58 -19.27
CA GLY A 393 22.57 -11.40 -17.83
C GLY A 393 21.44 -10.65 -17.12
N ALA A 394 20.36 -10.29 -17.82
CA ALA A 394 19.16 -9.81 -17.16
C ALA A 394 18.50 -10.91 -16.32
N ALA A 395 17.98 -10.52 -15.15
CA ALA A 395 17.25 -11.39 -14.25
C ALA A 395 15.76 -11.06 -14.30
N SER A 396 14.91 -12.09 -14.32
CA SER A 396 13.46 -11.93 -14.15
C SER A 396 13.11 -12.07 -12.67
N VAL A 397 12.58 -11.01 -12.08
CA VAL A 397 12.40 -10.92 -10.62
C VAL A 397 10.99 -10.45 -10.29
N TRP A 398 10.51 -10.84 -9.11
CA TRP A 398 9.28 -10.29 -8.57
C TRP A 398 9.48 -8.83 -8.15
N ALA A 399 8.52 -8.00 -8.50
CA ALA A 399 8.41 -6.62 -8.05
C ALA A 399 7.06 -6.37 -7.39
N TYR A 400 7.10 -5.64 -6.29
CA TYR A 400 5.94 -5.08 -5.62
C TYR A 400 5.86 -3.60 -5.94
N ARG A 401 4.80 -3.17 -6.61
CA ARG A 401 4.59 -1.78 -7.07
C ARG A 401 5.79 -1.26 -7.87
N ASP A 402 6.21 -2.06 -8.84
CA ASP A 402 7.38 -1.87 -9.72
C ASP A 402 8.75 -1.82 -9.03
N ARG A 403 8.82 -2.17 -7.75
CA ARG A 403 10.08 -2.27 -7.00
C ARG A 403 10.48 -3.72 -6.80
N PRO A 404 11.67 -4.15 -7.23
CA PRO A 404 12.14 -5.50 -6.97
C PRO A 404 12.09 -5.83 -5.48
N VAL A 405 11.70 -7.07 -5.16
CA VAL A 405 11.76 -7.60 -3.81
C VAL A 405 12.94 -8.57 -3.67
N TYR A 406 13.38 -8.79 -2.44
CA TYR A 406 14.65 -9.45 -2.14
C TYR A 406 14.46 -10.61 -1.15
N THR A 407 15.40 -11.54 -1.13
CA THR A 407 15.64 -12.44 0.00
C THR A 407 16.93 -12.04 0.70
N TYR A 408 17.10 -12.46 1.96
CA TYR A 408 18.30 -12.15 2.74
C TYR A 408 19.18 -13.39 2.92
N GLY A 409 20.44 -13.32 2.51
CA GLY A 409 21.38 -14.44 2.58
C GLY A 409 21.81 -14.84 4.00
N GLY A 410 21.41 -14.05 5.02
CA GLY A 410 21.58 -14.40 6.43
C GLY A 410 20.33 -14.98 7.09
N ASP A 411 19.25 -15.18 6.34
CA ASP A 411 18.14 -16.04 6.79
C ASP A 411 18.53 -17.50 6.48
N GLU A 412 18.47 -18.38 7.47
CA GLU A 412 18.95 -19.77 7.35
C GLU A 412 17.82 -20.81 7.35
N GLN A 413 16.64 -20.41 7.82
CA GLN A 413 15.47 -21.29 7.93
C GLN A 413 14.16 -20.49 7.70
N PRO A 414 13.05 -21.19 7.40
CA PRO A 414 11.76 -20.53 7.23
C PRO A 414 11.32 -19.71 8.46
N GLY A 415 10.85 -18.49 8.21
CA GLY A 415 10.42 -17.55 9.26
C GLY A 415 11.55 -16.72 9.88
N ASP A 416 12.81 -16.92 9.46
CA ASP A 416 13.90 -15.99 9.82
C ASP A 416 13.65 -14.62 9.20
N VAL A 417 13.88 -13.56 9.99
CA VAL A 417 13.75 -12.16 9.58
C VAL A 417 15.02 -11.38 9.89
N ASN A 418 16.19 -12.02 9.76
CA ASN A 418 17.47 -11.49 10.22
C ASN A 418 17.91 -10.24 9.45
N GLY A 419 17.40 -10.06 8.22
CA GLY A 419 17.62 -8.86 7.42
C GLY A 419 16.74 -7.68 7.83
N ALA A 420 15.68 -7.91 8.61
CA ALA A 420 14.64 -6.91 8.84
C ALA A 420 15.19 -5.70 9.61
N GLY A 421 14.95 -4.51 9.07
CA GLY A 421 15.41 -3.27 9.67
C GLY A 421 16.86 -2.92 9.37
N THR A 422 17.46 -3.55 8.34
CA THR A 422 18.75 -3.13 7.81
C THR A 422 18.65 -1.73 7.20
N GLY A 423 19.62 -0.86 7.51
CA GLY A 423 19.70 0.51 7.01
C GLY A 423 19.23 1.56 8.02
N GLU A 424 18.96 2.76 7.54
CA GLU A 424 18.61 3.90 8.39
C GLU A 424 17.24 3.70 9.07
N TRP A 425 17.19 4.01 10.37
CA TRP A 425 15.95 3.99 11.17
C TRP A 425 15.16 2.68 11.06
N ARG A 426 15.85 1.54 11.19
CA ARG A 426 15.25 0.20 11.04
C ARG A 426 14.61 0.01 9.66
N GLY A 427 15.31 0.47 8.61
CA GLY A 427 14.87 0.36 7.21
C GLY A 427 13.71 1.28 6.83
N GLN A 428 13.26 2.19 7.70
CA GLN A 428 12.13 3.09 7.41
C GLN A 428 12.46 4.20 6.41
N ARG A 429 13.75 4.47 6.19
CA ARG A 429 14.19 5.56 5.35
C ARG A 429 14.96 5.07 4.13
N ASN A 430 16.20 4.64 4.37
CA ASN A 430 17.09 4.06 3.37
C ASN A 430 17.46 2.67 3.86
N GLY A 431 16.69 1.65 3.48
CA GLY A 431 16.95 0.30 3.97
C GLY A 431 15.87 -0.72 3.63
N LEU A 432 16.06 -1.93 4.16
CA LEU A 432 15.22 -3.08 3.88
C LEU A 432 14.38 -3.48 5.07
N LYS A 433 13.17 -3.93 4.76
CA LYS A 433 12.18 -4.38 5.73
C LYS A 433 11.53 -5.66 5.22
N ALA A 434 11.28 -6.58 6.14
CA ALA A 434 10.52 -7.78 5.81
C ALA A 434 9.13 -7.38 5.31
N PHE A 435 8.61 -8.10 4.32
CA PHE A 435 7.25 -7.93 3.83
C PHE A 435 6.29 -8.61 4.82
N TRP A 436 5.92 -7.86 5.86
CA TRP A 436 4.96 -8.31 6.86
C TRP A 436 3.56 -8.41 6.25
N LEU A 437 2.94 -9.58 6.29
CA LEU A 437 1.51 -9.76 6.05
C LEU A 437 0.72 -9.41 7.32
N ARG A 438 1.32 -9.70 8.48
CA ARG A 438 0.83 -9.34 9.80
C ARG A 438 1.99 -8.92 10.69
N ASP A 439 1.89 -7.75 11.33
CA ASP A 439 2.88 -7.22 12.26
C ASP A 439 2.21 -6.97 13.62
N ASP A 440 2.47 -7.87 14.56
CA ASP A 440 1.78 -7.90 15.86
C ASP A 440 2.43 -6.95 16.88
N TYR A 441 3.73 -6.64 16.75
CA TYR A 441 4.49 -5.93 17.79
C TYR A 441 5.03 -4.57 17.38
N MET A 442 5.18 -4.31 16.08
CA MET A 442 5.86 -3.10 15.60
C MET A 442 4.88 -2.09 15.03
N GLY A 443 3.57 -2.34 15.14
CA GLY A 443 2.52 -1.37 14.87
C GLY A 443 2.54 -0.84 13.45
N GLY A 444 2.92 -1.66 12.48
CA GLY A 444 3.05 -1.28 11.06
C GLY A 444 4.23 -0.34 10.80
N THR A 445 5.10 -0.11 11.80
CA THR A 445 6.30 0.73 11.72
C THR A 445 7.49 -0.05 11.17
N LEU A 446 7.45 -1.40 11.16
CA LEU A 446 8.32 -2.24 10.32
C LEU A 446 7.69 -2.58 8.96
#